data_AF-A0A1W9MRU4-F1
#
_entry.id   AF-A0A1W9MRU4-F1
#
_cell.length_a   1.000
_cell.length_b   1.000
_cell.length_c   1.000
_cell.angle_alpha   90.00
_cell.angle_beta   90.00
_cell.angle_gamma   90.00
#
_symmetry.space_group_name_H-M   'P 1'
#
loop_
_entity.id
_entity.type
_entity.pdbx_description
1 polymer ?
#
loop_
_entity_poly.entity_id
_entity_poly.type
_entity_poly.pdbx_seq_one_letter_code
_entity_poly.pdbx_strand_id
1 'polypeptide(L)'
;MPGTSTEKIIPGNKKPSFLKKKFSFLPGIHDKRPDTEMNIYVSLTILGIITVGLSTYLPVQLSDNYLSFLLITSSTLLSLLAAFAITKKSVEKECEEKIQELKERYENKIMGLKKEHDTTTLEKTIRDGTQTLIKNALDYFKLENIKNEMGDSAAIQNLQLDKYGQIIELLADFSLILPDINENREIVQEEINHQIAIYQIDERPFAQFLQRIMGKYVATVNKKIRDKGSQDTDMMKDCPRCAERVMLKAGICRHCGYEFKTVSKTPMHNTIALDRVEKGKKLYRSGNYQEALELFSSAIELKPNYAIAYYNRAIVHYKLGDIEQTEKDLKEASYLGHKKAQEFLDKI
;
A
#
# COMPACT_ATOMS: atom_id res chain seq x y z
N MET A 1 43.06 -16.94 34.26
CA MET A 1 43.70 -15.62 34.52
C MET A 1 45.19 -15.78 34.36
N PRO A 2 45.97 -14.77 33.94
CA PRO A 2 45.66 -13.33 33.79
C PRO A 2 45.79 -12.89 32.30
N GLY A 3 45.31 -11.75 31.81
CA GLY A 3 45.11 -10.44 32.43
C GLY A 3 46.30 -9.53 32.09
N THR A 4 46.11 -8.53 31.24
CA THR A 4 46.75 -7.19 31.37
C THR A 4 46.17 -6.21 30.35
N SER A 5 45.39 -5.29 30.90
CA SER A 5 45.03 -3.97 30.40
C SER A 5 46.25 -3.08 30.12
N THR A 6 46.16 -2.20 29.14
CA THR A 6 46.59 -0.80 29.32
C THR A 6 45.73 0.14 28.49
N GLU A 7 45.03 0.96 29.26
CA GLU A 7 44.36 2.22 28.97
C GLU A 7 45.30 3.29 28.35
N LYS A 8 44.70 4.26 27.64
CA LYS A 8 44.73 5.72 27.91
C LYS A 8 45.27 6.69 26.82
N ILE A 9 44.37 7.64 26.50
CA ILE A 9 44.51 9.11 26.39
C ILE A 9 44.45 9.78 24.99
N ILE A 10 43.52 10.75 24.96
CA ILE A 10 42.97 11.70 23.96
C ILE A 10 43.72 13.06 24.13
N PRO A 11 43.87 13.97 23.13
CA PRO A 11 42.92 15.09 22.89
C PRO A 11 42.85 15.51 21.39
N GLY A 12 41.94 16.31 20.85
CA GLY A 12 40.85 17.11 21.40
C GLY A 12 40.12 17.87 20.28
N ASN A 13 38.82 18.04 20.51
CA ASN A 13 38.06 19.30 20.42
C ASN A 13 38.33 20.29 19.26
N LYS A 14 37.32 20.49 18.41
CA LYS A 14 36.81 21.84 18.07
C LYS A 14 35.34 21.76 17.60
N LYS A 15 34.45 22.26 18.45
CA LYS A 15 33.12 22.77 18.05
C LYS A 15 33.30 24.01 17.15
N PRO A 16 32.30 24.30 16.29
CA PRO A 16 31.37 25.39 16.59
C PRO A 16 29.92 24.86 16.54
N SER A 17 29.08 24.89 17.58
CA SER A 17 28.38 26.03 18.21
C SER A 17 27.80 27.02 17.20
N PHE A 18 26.50 26.92 16.89
CA PHE A 18 25.43 27.81 17.38
C PHE A 18 24.12 27.32 16.71
N LEU A 19 23.25 26.60 17.44
CA LEU A 19 22.00 27.11 18.05
C LEU A 19 21.01 27.60 16.97
N LYS A 20 19.71 27.32 16.96
CA LYS A 20 18.75 26.81 17.95
C LYS A 20 17.42 26.86 17.17
N LYS A 21 16.66 25.78 17.06
CA LYS A 21 15.20 25.75 17.31
C LYS A 21 14.57 24.45 16.76
N LYS A 22 13.80 23.83 17.65
CA LYS A 22 12.76 22.81 17.43
C LYS A 22 13.19 21.38 17.10
N PHE A 23 13.80 20.70 18.08
CA PHE A 23 13.47 19.30 18.37
C PHE A 23 13.44 19.12 19.89
N SER A 24 12.41 19.69 20.50
CA SER A 24 12.00 19.39 21.87
C SER A 24 10.63 18.73 21.79
N PHE A 25 10.58 17.41 21.60
CA PHE A 25 9.41 16.60 21.95
C PHE A 25 9.83 15.12 22.07
N LEU A 26 10.62 14.86 23.10
CA LEU A 26 10.54 13.62 23.85
C LEU A 26 10.37 14.03 25.33
N PRO A 27 9.14 14.18 25.85
CA PRO A 27 8.86 13.78 27.22
C PRO A 27 8.65 12.27 27.17
N GLY A 28 9.52 11.46 27.77
CA GLY A 28 9.42 11.25 29.20
C GLY A 28 8.25 10.30 29.46
N ILE A 29 8.47 8.99 29.30
CA ILE A 29 7.62 7.99 29.97
C ILE A 29 8.02 8.04 31.45
N HIS A 30 7.62 9.11 32.11
CA HIS A 30 7.29 9.10 33.51
C HIS A 30 5.79 9.30 33.55
N ASP A 31 5.05 8.20 33.42
CA ASP A 31 3.68 8.20 33.89
C ASP A 31 3.56 7.18 35.02
N LYS A 32 3.27 7.73 36.19
CA LYS A 32 3.14 7.03 37.46
C LYS A 32 1.97 6.06 37.34
N ARG A 33 2.17 4.76 37.61
CA ARG A 33 1.04 3.85 37.92
C ARG A 33 1.14 3.26 39.33
N PRO A 34 0.93 4.08 40.38
CA PRO A 34 0.69 3.54 41.70
C PRO A 34 -0.65 2.81 41.77
N ASP A 35 -1.69 3.26 41.04
CA ASP A 35 -3.08 2.82 41.30
C ASP A 35 -3.38 1.36 40.94
N THR A 36 -2.77 0.83 39.86
CA THR A 36 -2.98 -0.57 39.44
C THR A 36 -2.24 -1.55 40.33
N GLU A 37 -0.98 -1.24 40.66
CA GLU A 37 -0.23 -2.00 41.66
C GLU A 37 -0.95 -1.95 43.01
N MET A 38 -1.40 -0.76 43.42
CA MET A 38 -2.09 -0.54 44.70
C MET A 38 -3.40 -1.33 44.80
N ASN A 39 -4.21 -1.43 43.73
CA ASN A 39 -5.44 -2.25 43.74
C ASN A 39 -5.19 -3.76 43.82
N ILE A 40 -4.11 -4.25 43.19
CA ILE A 40 -3.70 -5.66 43.29
C ILE A 40 -3.20 -5.96 44.71
N TYR A 41 -2.35 -5.08 45.27
CA TYR A 41 -1.83 -5.23 46.64
C TYR A 41 -2.94 -5.12 47.70
N VAL A 42 -3.91 -4.22 47.53
CA VAL A 42 -5.06 -4.10 48.43
C VAL A 42 -5.94 -5.36 48.37
N SER A 43 -6.18 -5.90 47.18
CA SER A 43 -6.96 -7.14 47.04
C SER A 43 -6.25 -8.35 47.66
N LEU A 44 -4.93 -8.47 47.48
CA LEU A 44 -4.11 -9.53 48.06
C LEU A 44 -4.00 -9.41 49.59
N THR A 45 -3.91 -8.20 50.13
CA THR A 45 -3.83 -7.99 51.59
C THR A 45 -5.15 -8.33 52.29
N ILE A 46 -6.30 -7.94 51.70
CA ILE A 46 -7.63 -8.32 52.22
C ILE A 46 -7.79 -9.86 52.21
N LEU A 47 -7.34 -10.52 51.14
CA LEU A 47 -7.35 -11.99 51.05
C LEU A 47 -6.51 -12.66 52.14
N GLY A 48 -5.31 -12.12 52.39
CA GLY A 48 -4.41 -12.60 53.43
C GLY A 48 -5.03 -12.48 54.82
N ILE A 49 -5.66 -11.35 55.12
CA ILE A 49 -6.33 -11.09 56.41
C ILE A 49 -7.50 -12.06 56.62
N ILE A 50 -8.35 -12.28 55.60
CA ILE A 50 -9.50 -13.18 55.68
C ILE A 50 -9.03 -14.64 55.88
N THR A 51 -7.99 -15.05 55.15
CA THR A 51 -7.42 -16.41 55.24
C THR A 51 -6.84 -16.69 56.63
N VAL A 52 -6.08 -15.75 57.18
CA VAL A 52 -5.50 -15.87 58.52
C VAL A 52 -6.61 -15.93 59.58
N GLY A 53 -7.61 -15.05 59.51
CA GLY A 53 -8.74 -15.05 60.45
C GLY A 53 -9.52 -16.38 60.46
N LEU A 54 -9.88 -16.90 59.29
CA LEU A 54 -10.60 -18.17 59.15
C LEU A 54 -9.77 -19.37 59.64
N SER A 55 -8.46 -19.38 59.36
CA SER A 55 -7.55 -20.45 59.80
C SER A 55 -7.41 -20.52 61.32
N THR A 56 -7.56 -19.39 62.02
CA THR A 56 -7.51 -19.33 63.49
C THR A 56 -8.84 -19.63 64.16
N TYR A 57 -9.97 -19.35 63.50
CA TYR A 57 -11.30 -19.39 64.09
C TYR A 57 -12.01 -20.74 63.90
N LEU A 58 -11.93 -21.35 62.71
CA LEU A 58 -12.67 -22.59 62.41
C LEU A 58 -12.22 -23.83 63.22
N PRO A 59 -10.92 -24.06 63.47
CA PRO A 59 -10.46 -25.19 64.30
C PRO A 59 -10.92 -25.11 65.76
N VAL A 60 -11.28 -23.91 66.24
CA VAL A 60 -11.75 -23.69 67.62
C VAL A 60 -13.23 -24.06 67.76
N GLN A 61 -14.02 -23.97 66.68
CA GLN A 61 -15.47 -24.15 66.70
C GLN A 61 -15.93 -25.56 66.26
N LEU A 62 -15.14 -26.27 65.45
CA LEU A 62 -15.48 -27.56 64.84
C LEU A 62 -14.50 -28.64 65.29
N SER A 63 -15.00 -29.74 65.87
CA SER A 63 -14.17 -30.84 66.39
C SER A 63 -13.58 -31.76 65.31
N ASP A 64 -14.13 -31.72 64.09
CA ASP A 64 -13.70 -32.56 62.98
C ASP A 64 -12.67 -31.83 62.10
N ASN A 65 -11.39 -32.18 62.31
CA ASN A 65 -10.25 -31.53 61.66
C ASN A 65 -10.31 -31.60 60.13
N TYR A 66 -10.93 -32.65 59.56
CA TYR A 66 -11.01 -32.83 58.12
C TYR A 66 -12.03 -31.86 57.49
N LEU A 67 -13.19 -31.70 58.13
CA LEU A 67 -14.24 -30.78 57.66
C LEU A 67 -13.80 -29.31 57.77
N SER A 68 -13.11 -28.96 58.86
CA SER A 68 -12.53 -27.63 59.05
C SER A 68 -11.51 -27.29 57.95
N PHE A 69 -10.60 -28.22 57.62
CA PHE A 69 -9.63 -28.04 56.55
C PHE A 69 -10.28 -27.88 55.17
N LEU A 70 -11.33 -28.65 54.88
CA LEU A 70 -12.03 -28.62 53.58
C LEU A 70 -12.82 -27.31 53.39
N LEU A 71 -13.39 -26.75 54.46
CA LEU A 71 -14.06 -25.44 54.45
C LEU A 71 -13.07 -24.28 54.29
N ILE A 72 -11.90 -24.33 54.96
CA ILE A 72 -10.86 -23.30 54.81
C ILE A 72 -10.31 -23.31 53.38
N THR A 73 -10.00 -24.49 52.83
CA THR A 73 -9.46 -24.62 51.46
C THR A 73 -10.45 -24.20 50.39
N SER A 74 -11.74 -24.53 50.53
CA SER A 74 -12.77 -24.07 49.59
C SER A 74 -13.04 -22.56 49.69
N SER A 75 -13.05 -21.99 50.90
CA SER A 75 -13.24 -20.54 51.12
C SER A 75 -12.07 -19.71 50.58
N THR A 76 -10.84 -20.17 50.80
CA THR A 76 -9.64 -19.51 50.26
C THR A 76 -9.59 -19.59 48.73
N LEU A 77 -9.95 -20.73 48.15
CA LEU A 77 -10.05 -20.90 46.70
C LEU A 77 -11.10 -19.97 46.09
N LEU A 78 -12.28 -19.86 46.71
CA LEU A 78 -13.35 -18.97 46.25
C LEU A 78 -12.93 -17.50 46.32
N SER A 79 -12.22 -17.12 47.38
CA SER A 79 -11.70 -15.77 47.57
C SER A 79 -10.64 -15.45 46.50
N LEU A 80 -9.70 -16.37 46.22
CA LEU A 80 -8.70 -16.23 45.15
C LEU A 80 -9.35 -16.05 43.78
N LEU A 81 -10.39 -16.85 43.48
CA LEU A 81 -11.14 -16.74 42.23
C LEU A 81 -11.86 -15.39 42.10
N ALA A 82 -12.46 -14.89 43.19
CA ALA A 82 -13.10 -13.58 43.20
C ALA A 82 -12.10 -12.44 42.97
N ALA A 83 -10.94 -12.49 43.65
CA ALA A 83 -9.87 -11.51 43.46
C ALA A 83 -9.31 -11.53 42.03
N PHE A 84 -9.13 -12.73 41.45
CA PHE A 84 -8.72 -12.88 40.06
C PHE A 84 -9.76 -12.32 39.08
N ALA A 85 -11.05 -12.56 39.31
CA ALA A 85 -12.11 -12.03 38.45
C ALA A 85 -12.19 -10.49 38.49
N ILE A 86 -12.05 -9.89 39.68
CA ILE A 86 -12.07 -8.43 39.85
C ILE A 86 -10.85 -7.78 39.18
N THR A 87 -9.66 -8.33 39.43
CA THR A 87 -8.42 -7.82 38.83
C THR A 87 -8.43 -7.97 37.31
N LYS A 88 -8.86 -9.11 36.79
CA LYS A 88 -9.04 -9.32 35.35
C LYS A 88 -9.96 -8.27 34.73
N LYS A 89 -11.16 -8.07 35.32
CA LYS A 89 -12.13 -7.09 34.82
C LYS A 89 -11.61 -5.66 34.87
N SER A 90 -10.87 -5.31 35.91
CA SER A 90 -10.23 -3.99 36.04
C SER A 90 -9.17 -3.75 34.96
N VAL A 91 -8.33 -4.76 34.70
CA VAL A 91 -7.28 -4.69 33.68
C VAL A 91 -7.89 -4.64 32.28
N GLU A 92 -8.92 -5.45 32.00
CA GLU A 92 -9.64 -5.44 30.72
C GLU A 92 -10.22 -4.06 30.42
N LYS A 93 -10.87 -3.43 31.41
CA LYS A 93 -11.42 -2.08 31.26
C LYS A 93 -10.34 -1.03 30.96
N GLU A 94 -9.21 -1.08 31.67
CA GLU A 94 -8.11 -0.14 31.45
C GLU A 94 -7.45 -0.34 30.06
N CYS A 95 -7.35 -1.58 29.61
CA CYS A 95 -6.89 -1.91 28.27
C CYS A 95 -7.86 -1.38 27.21
N GLU A 96 -9.18 -1.57 27.39
CA GLU A 96 -10.20 -1.04 26.48
C GLU A 96 -10.15 0.49 26.39
N GLU A 97 -10.06 1.18 27.53
CA GLU A 97 -9.93 2.65 27.58
C GLU A 97 -8.68 3.13 26.84
N LYS A 98 -7.53 2.47 27.03
CA LYS A 98 -6.29 2.81 26.30
C LYS A 98 -6.36 2.53 24.81
N ILE A 99 -7.00 1.42 24.41
CA ILE A 99 -7.22 1.11 23.00
C ILE A 99 -8.09 2.18 22.38
N GLN A 100 -9.14 2.62 23.08
CA GLN A 100 -10.04 3.67 22.61
C GLN A 100 -9.32 5.02 22.48
N GLU A 101 -8.53 5.42 23.48
CA GLU A 101 -7.73 6.64 23.44
C GLU A 101 -6.73 6.62 22.28
N LEU A 102 -6.06 5.48 22.05
CA LEU A 102 -5.13 5.32 20.92
C LEU A 102 -5.87 5.43 19.58
N LYS A 103 -7.02 4.78 19.42
CA LYS A 103 -7.84 4.87 18.21
C LYS A 103 -8.20 6.32 17.90
N GLU A 104 -8.74 7.04 18.88
CA GLU A 104 -9.13 8.45 18.72
C GLU A 104 -7.91 9.33 18.35
N ARG A 105 -6.74 9.07 18.96
CA ARG A 105 -5.50 9.79 18.65
C ARG A 105 -5.01 9.50 17.22
N TYR A 106 -5.14 8.26 16.74
CA TYR A 106 -4.81 7.89 15.37
C TYR A 106 -5.79 8.49 14.37
N GLU A 107 -7.10 8.44 14.63
CA GLU A 107 -8.14 9.04 13.79
C GLU A 107 -7.94 10.54 13.64
N ASN A 108 -7.69 11.25 14.75
CA ASN A 108 -7.39 12.68 14.72
C ASN A 108 -6.13 13.01 13.91
N LYS A 109 -5.10 12.15 13.98
CA LYS A 109 -3.88 12.31 13.19
C LYS A 109 -4.13 12.06 11.70
N ILE A 110 -4.94 11.06 11.35
CA ILE A 110 -5.37 10.79 9.97
C ILE A 110 -6.19 11.97 9.44
N MET A 111 -7.15 12.50 10.20
CA MET A 111 -7.91 13.69 9.83
C MET A 111 -7.02 14.92 9.64
N GLY A 112 -6.01 15.11 10.51
CA GLY A 112 -5.01 16.15 10.35
C GLY A 112 -4.22 16.01 9.05
N LEU A 113 -3.76 14.80 8.72
CA LEU A 113 -3.05 14.51 7.48
C LEU A 113 -3.93 14.69 6.24
N LYS A 114 -5.22 14.33 6.31
CA LYS A 114 -6.22 14.58 5.25
C LYS A 114 -6.38 16.08 4.98
N LYS A 115 -6.48 16.87 6.04
CA LYS A 115 -6.56 18.34 5.96
C LYS A 115 -5.26 18.99 5.44
N GLU A 116 -4.10 18.46 5.81
CA GLU A 116 -2.79 18.92 5.32
C GLU A 116 -2.53 18.54 3.85
N HIS A 117 -3.15 17.49 3.34
CA HIS A 117 -3.01 17.02 1.95
C HIS A 117 -4.12 17.51 0.99
N ASP A 118 -4.90 18.51 1.38
CA ASP A 118 -5.98 19.10 0.58
C ASP A 118 -6.96 18.06 0.02
N THR A 119 -7.19 16.97 0.77
CA THR A 119 -8.06 15.87 0.31
C THR A 119 -9.51 16.32 0.22
N THR A 120 -9.94 17.29 1.02
CA THR A 120 -11.29 17.89 0.94
C THR A 120 -11.55 18.59 -0.39
N THR A 121 -10.55 19.27 -0.94
CA THR A 121 -10.66 19.90 -2.27
C THR A 121 -10.69 18.84 -3.36
N LEU A 122 -9.96 17.75 -3.16
CA LEU A 122 -9.87 16.65 -4.09
C LEU A 122 -11.14 15.78 -4.10
N GLU A 123 -11.71 15.48 -2.93
CA GLU A 123 -13.02 14.84 -2.76
C GLU A 123 -14.11 15.64 -3.45
N LYS A 124 -14.11 16.97 -3.25
CA LYS A 124 -15.03 17.87 -3.95
C LYS A 124 -14.83 17.80 -5.46
N THR A 125 -13.58 17.80 -5.93
CA THR A 125 -13.26 17.67 -7.37
C THR A 125 -13.75 16.35 -7.95
N ILE A 126 -13.63 15.25 -7.21
CA ILE A 126 -14.13 13.93 -7.61
C ILE A 126 -15.65 13.94 -7.68
N ARG A 127 -16.32 14.56 -6.70
CA ARG A 127 -17.78 14.70 -6.69
C ARG A 127 -18.27 15.53 -7.88
N ASP A 128 -17.69 16.70 -8.10
CA ASP A 128 -18.02 17.61 -9.20
C ASP A 128 -17.75 16.95 -10.57
N GLY A 129 -16.65 16.21 -10.69
CA GLY A 129 -16.32 15.44 -11.88
C GLY A 129 -17.32 14.30 -12.16
N THR A 130 -17.71 13.57 -11.12
CA THR A 130 -18.71 12.49 -11.20
C THR A 130 -20.07 13.04 -11.62
N GLN A 131 -20.52 14.15 -11.03
CA GLN A 131 -21.75 14.84 -11.41
C GLN A 131 -21.73 15.29 -12.88
N THR A 132 -20.60 15.83 -13.33
CA THR A 132 -20.43 16.28 -14.72
C THR A 132 -20.54 15.11 -15.70
N LEU A 133 -19.92 13.97 -15.39
CA LEU A 133 -20.01 12.76 -16.21
C LEU A 133 -21.44 12.22 -16.28
N ILE A 134 -22.15 12.20 -15.15
CA ILE A 134 -23.55 11.76 -15.10
C ILE A 134 -24.46 12.72 -15.86
N LYS A 135 -24.24 14.03 -15.75
CA LYS A 135 -24.99 15.03 -16.52
C LYS A 135 -24.76 14.87 -18.02
N ASN A 136 -23.52 14.67 -18.46
CA ASN A 136 -23.23 14.37 -19.85
C ASN A 136 -23.93 13.07 -20.29
N ALA A 137 -23.95 12.04 -19.43
CA ALA A 137 -24.67 10.81 -19.69
C ALA A 137 -26.18 11.04 -19.86
N LEU A 138 -26.77 11.93 -19.06
CA LEU A 138 -28.18 12.34 -19.20
C LEU A 138 -28.44 13.06 -20.52
N ASP A 139 -27.57 14.00 -20.89
CA ASP A 139 -27.70 14.73 -22.17
C ASP A 139 -27.63 13.75 -23.35
N TYR A 140 -26.71 12.78 -23.30
CA TYR A 140 -26.65 11.69 -24.29
C TYR A 140 -27.91 10.81 -24.27
N PHE A 141 -28.42 10.45 -23.09
CA PHE A 141 -29.62 9.64 -22.93
C PHE A 141 -30.86 10.36 -23.49
N LYS A 142 -30.98 11.67 -23.26
CA LYS A 142 -32.06 12.50 -23.82
C LYS A 142 -31.97 12.61 -25.34
N LEU A 143 -30.76 12.85 -25.87
CA LEU A 143 -30.51 12.84 -27.33
C LEU A 143 -30.81 11.47 -27.96
N GLU A 144 -30.61 10.38 -27.21
CA GLU A 144 -30.94 9.01 -27.63
C GLU A 144 -32.44 8.76 -27.65
N ASN A 145 -33.20 9.17 -26.63
CA ASN A 145 -34.67 9.06 -26.66
C ASN A 145 -35.28 9.85 -27.83
N ILE A 146 -34.72 11.01 -28.18
CA ILE A 146 -35.14 11.80 -29.34
C ILE A 146 -34.78 11.08 -30.66
N LYS A 147 -33.67 10.34 -30.74
CA LYS A 147 -33.27 9.58 -31.93
C LYS A 147 -33.98 8.24 -32.09
N ASN A 148 -34.40 7.60 -31.01
CA ASN A 148 -35.13 6.34 -31.06
C ASN A 148 -36.57 6.53 -31.61
N GLU A 149 -37.08 7.77 -31.62
CA GLU A 149 -38.28 8.13 -32.40
C GLU A 149 -38.02 8.16 -33.93
N MET A 150 -36.76 8.04 -34.39
CA MET A 150 -36.36 8.09 -35.80
C MET A 150 -35.95 6.72 -36.42
N GLY A 151 -36.12 5.60 -35.70
CA GLY A 151 -36.04 4.24 -36.25
C GLY A 151 -34.82 3.39 -35.84
N ASP A 152 -35.08 2.09 -35.65
CA ASP A 152 -34.14 1.06 -35.17
C ASP A 152 -33.06 0.70 -36.20
N SER A 153 -31.82 1.16 -36.00
CA SER A 153 -30.65 0.67 -36.74
C SER A 153 -29.60 0.09 -35.80
N ALA A 154 -29.20 -1.16 -36.03
CA ALA A 154 -28.21 -1.87 -35.23
C ALA A 154 -26.83 -1.16 -35.18
N ALA A 155 -26.50 -0.34 -36.18
CA ALA A 155 -25.29 0.48 -36.18
C ALA A 155 -25.35 1.61 -35.14
N ILE A 156 -26.54 2.16 -34.89
CA ILE A 156 -26.79 3.19 -33.88
C ILE A 156 -26.67 2.55 -32.49
N GLN A 157 -27.23 1.35 -32.29
CA GLN A 157 -27.13 0.57 -31.04
C GLN A 157 -25.69 0.18 -30.66
N ASN A 158 -24.85 -0.18 -31.64
CA ASN A 158 -23.44 -0.50 -31.37
C ASN A 158 -22.59 0.74 -31.04
N LEU A 159 -22.82 1.87 -31.73
CA LEU A 159 -22.14 3.13 -31.43
C LEU A 159 -22.56 3.69 -30.05
N GLN A 160 -23.79 3.41 -29.63
CA GLN A 160 -24.35 3.76 -28.32
C GLN A 160 -23.70 2.97 -27.18
N LEU A 161 -23.53 1.65 -27.32
CA LEU A 161 -22.85 0.81 -26.34
C LEU A 161 -21.39 1.25 -26.07
N ASP A 162 -20.70 1.75 -27.10
CA ASP A 162 -19.30 2.21 -26.99
C ASP A 162 -19.17 3.49 -26.14
N LYS A 163 -20.05 4.48 -26.35
CA LYS A 163 -20.03 5.72 -25.55
C LYS A 163 -20.40 5.49 -24.09
N TYR A 164 -21.34 4.59 -23.81
CA TYR A 164 -21.66 4.19 -22.43
C TYR A 164 -20.53 3.40 -21.78
N GLY A 165 -19.83 2.57 -22.56
CA GLY A 165 -18.58 1.94 -22.13
C GLY A 165 -17.52 2.96 -21.71
N GLN A 166 -17.34 4.03 -22.48
CA GLN A 166 -16.39 5.10 -22.16
C GLN A 166 -16.74 5.84 -20.86
N ILE A 167 -18.02 6.10 -20.60
CA ILE A 167 -18.46 6.74 -19.34
C ILE A 167 -18.17 5.81 -18.14
N ILE A 168 -18.43 4.51 -18.28
CA ILE A 168 -18.10 3.51 -17.25
C ILE A 168 -16.60 3.45 -16.97
N GLU A 169 -15.79 3.45 -18.03
CA GLU A 169 -14.33 3.43 -17.94
C GLU A 169 -13.78 4.68 -17.24
N LEU A 170 -14.29 5.86 -17.60
CA LEU A 170 -13.95 7.14 -16.98
C LEU A 170 -14.34 7.17 -15.50
N LEU A 171 -15.58 6.80 -15.16
CA LEU A 171 -16.01 6.70 -13.76
C LEU A 171 -15.11 5.75 -12.97
N ALA A 172 -14.76 4.60 -13.54
CA ALA A 172 -13.86 3.64 -12.91
C ALA A 172 -12.43 4.20 -12.74
N ASP A 173 -11.93 5.00 -13.68
CA ASP A 173 -10.64 5.67 -13.53
C ASP A 173 -10.69 6.73 -12.42
N PHE A 174 -11.77 7.51 -12.32
CA PHE A 174 -11.97 8.47 -11.25
C PHE A 174 -11.92 7.82 -9.87
N SER A 175 -12.53 6.65 -9.68
CA SER A 175 -12.47 5.85 -8.44
C SER A 175 -11.07 5.39 -8.06
N LEU A 176 -10.10 5.48 -8.98
CA LEU A 176 -8.73 4.99 -8.82
C LEU A 176 -7.68 6.11 -8.80
N ILE A 177 -8.10 7.38 -8.83
CA ILE A 177 -7.22 8.56 -8.83
C ILE A 177 -6.50 8.75 -7.49
N LEU A 178 -7.17 8.46 -6.36
CA LEU A 178 -6.61 8.67 -5.04
C LEU A 178 -5.71 7.53 -4.54
N PRO A 179 -4.79 7.84 -3.59
CA PRO A 179 -3.98 6.83 -2.91
C PRO A 179 -4.82 5.79 -2.16
N ASP A 180 -5.93 6.21 -1.55
CA ASP A 180 -6.90 5.29 -0.94
C ASP A 180 -8.01 4.98 -1.94
N ILE A 181 -7.89 3.82 -2.58
CA ILE A 181 -8.83 3.33 -3.59
C ILE A 181 -10.21 3.02 -2.98
N ASN A 182 -10.25 2.57 -1.72
CA ASN A 182 -11.51 2.18 -1.09
C ASN A 182 -12.35 3.41 -0.76
N GLU A 183 -11.73 4.41 -0.13
CA GLU A 183 -12.38 5.68 0.20
C GLU A 183 -12.86 6.41 -1.06
N ASN A 184 -12.03 6.45 -2.11
CA ASN A 184 -12.39 7.10 -3.37
C ASN A 184 -13.53 6.39 -4.11
N ARG A 185 -13.52 5.05 -4.09
CA ARG A 185 -14.61 4.25 -4.66
C ARG A 185 -15.92 4.52 -3.94
N GLU A 186 -15.89 4.65 -2.61
CA GLU A 186 -17.06 4.93 -1.80
C GLU A 186 -17.66 6.30 -2.16
N ILE A 187 -16.83 7.35 -2.26
CA ILE A 187 -17.28 8.70 -2.67
C ILE A 187 -17.98 8.67 -4.03
N VAL A 188 -17.39 8.02 -5.04
CA VAL A 188 -17.98 7.93 -6.38
C VAL A 188 -19.28 7.10 -6.36
N GLN A 189 -19.34 6.02 -5.57
CA GLN A 189 -20.53 5.19 -5.44
C GLN A 189 -21.68 5.92 -4.73
N GLU A 190 -21.40 6.61 -3.63
CA GLU A 190 -22.37 7.43 -2.92
C GLU A 190 -22.92 8.53 -3.82
N GLU A 191 -22.07 9.20 -4.59
CA GLU A 191 -22.53 10.24 -5.51
C GLU A 191 -23.41 9.68 -6.63
N ILE A 192 -23.03 8.56 -7.27
CA ILE A 192 -23.89 7.93 -8.29
C ILE A 192 -25.23 7.49 -7.67
N ASN A 193 -25.23 6.94 -6.46
CA ASN A 193 -26.46 6.56 -5.75
C ASN A 193 -27.34 7.78 -5.44
N HIS A 194 -26.73 8.88 -5.02
CA HIS A 194 -27.41 10.15 -4.79
C HIS A 194 -28.07 10.67 -6.09
N GLN A 195 -27.35 10.64 -7.21
CA GLN A 195 -27.88 11.03 -8.51
C GLN A 195 -29.01 10.10 -8.98
N ILE A 196 -28.91 8.79 -8.76
CA ILE A 196 -30.01 7.86 -9.02
C ILE A 196 -31.26 8.27 -8.25
N ALA A 197 -31.13 8.60 -6.96
CA ALA A 197 -32.26 9.04 -6.14
C ALA A 197 -32.89 10.36 -6.64
N ILE A 198 -32.08 11.32 -7.08
CA ILE A 198 -32.55 12.57 -7.69
C ILE A 198 -33.36 12.27 -8.96
N TYR A 199 -32.77 11.52 -9.90
CA TYR A 199 -33.40 11.23 -11.18
C TYR A 199 -34.56 10.23 -11.07
N GLN A 200 -34.72 9.53 -9.96
CA GLN A 200 -35.88 8.67 -9.69
C GLN A 200 -37.19 9.46 -9.70
N ILE A 201 -37.13 10.77 -9.41
CA ILE A 201 -38.28 11.68 -9.32
C ILE A 201 -38.61 12.23 -10.72
N ASP A 202 -37.63 12.84 -11.39
CA ASP A 202 -37.87 13.63 -12.61
C ASP A 202 -37.62 12.85 -13.91
N GLU A 203 -36.76 11.82 -13.90
CA GLU A 203 -36.26 11.12 -15.09
C GLU A 203 -36.13 9.60 -14.82
N ARG A 204 -37.24 8.95 -14.42
CA ARG A 204 -37.25 7.51 -14.06
C ARG A 204 -36.52 6.58 -15.03
N PRO A 205 -36.68 6.70 -16.36
CA PRO A 205 -35.97 5.83 -17.31
C PRO A 205 -34.45 5.98 -17.21
N PHE A 206 -33.97 7.20 -16.98
CA PHE A 206 -32.55 7.47 -16.78
C PHE A 206 -32.04 6.93 -15.43
N ALA A 207 -32.83 7.05 -14.36
CA ALA A 207 -32.48 6.45 -13.07
C ALA A 207 -32.34 4.92 -13.15
N GLN A 208 -33.25 4.24 -13.84
CA GLN A 208 -33.16 2.80 -14.09
C GLN A 208 -31.93 2.44 -14.95
N PHE A 209 -31.59 3.29 -15.91
CA PHE A 209 -30.39 3.13 -16.72
C PHE A 209 -29.11 3.27 -15.88
N LEU A 210 -29.00 4.29 -15.03
CA LEU A 210 -27.89 4.48 -14.09
C LEU A 210 -27.72 3.28 -13.16
N GLN A 211 -28.81 2.70 -12.66
CA GLN A 211 -28.76 1.46 -11.85
C GLN A 211 -28.12 0.28 -12.61
N ARG A 212 -28.42 0.11 -13.90
CA ARG A 212 -27.81 -0.95 -14.74
C ARG A 212 -26.33 -0.67 -15.00
N ILE A 213 -25.97 0.59 -15.25
CA ILE A 213 -24.58 1.02 -15.42
C ILE A 213 -23.77 0.77 -14.15
N MET A 214 -24.34 1.06 -12.97
CA MET A 214 -23.69 0.87 -11.69
C MET A 214 -23.13 -0.55 -11.52
N GLY A 215 -23.90 -1.57 -11.90
CA GLY A 215 -23.44 -2.97 -11.88
C GLY A 215 -22.21 -3.22 -12.75
N LYS A 216 -22.16 -2.64 -13.96
CA LYS A 216 -21.01 -2.74 -14.87
C LYS A 216 -19.81 -1.92 -14.38
N TYR A 217 -20.06 -0.75 -13.79
CA TYR A 217 -19.03 0.09 -13.18
C TYR A 217 -18.33 -0.65 -12.03
N VAL A 218 -19.07 -1.25 -11.10
CA VAL A 218 -18.47 -2.02 -9.99
C VAL A 218 -17.61 -3.17 -10.51
N ALA A 219 -18.08 -3.90 -11.52
CA ALA A 219 -17.31 -4.97 -12.15
C ALA A 219 -16.02 -4.46 -12.81
N THR A 220 -16.09 -3.30 -13.47
CA THR A 220 -14.95 -2.66 -14.14
C THR A 220 -13.92 -2.15 -13.14
N VAL A 221 -14.36 -1.49 -12.06
CA VAL A 221 -13.48 -1.06 -10.96
C VAL A 221 -12.79 -2.27 -10.32
N ASN A 222 -13.54 -3.33 -9.99
CA ASN A 222 -12.96 -4.53 -9.41
C ASN A 222 -11.95 -5.21 -10.35
N LYS A 223 -12.21 -5.21 -11.66
CA LYS A 223 -11.26 -5.68 -12.67
C LYS A 223 -10.00 -4.83 -12.67
N LYS A 224 -10.13 -3.50 -12.75
CA LYS A 224 -8.99 -2.56 -12.69
C LYS A 224 -8.21 -2.65 -11.38
N ILE A 225 -8.86 -2.94 -10.26
CA ILE A 225 -8.20 -3.19 -8.96
C ILE A 225 -7.42 -4.50 -8.99
N ARG A 226 -7.94 -5.58 -9.59
CA ARG A 226 -7.17 -6.83 -9.75
C ARG A 226 -5.97 -6.64 -10.68
N ASP A 227 -6.18 -5.90 -11.76
CA ASP A 227 -5.13 -5.55 -12.72
C ASP A 227 -4.09 -4.61 -12.10
N LYS A 228 -4.48 -3.70 -11.20
CA LYS A 228 -3.57 -2.90 -10.35
C LYS A 228 -2.90 -3.71 -9.25
N GLY A 229 -3.62 -4.62 -8.58
CA GLY A 229 -3.10 -5.41 -7.46
C GLY A 229 -2.03 -6.42 -7.87
N SER A 230 -2.12 -6.93 -9.11
CA SER A 230 -1.05 -7.70 -9.75
C SER A 230 0.15 -6.83 -10.19
N GLN A 231 -0.05 -5.51 -10.35
CA GLN A 231 1.02 -4.54 -10.58
C GLN A 231 1.64 -4.04 -9.26
N ASP A 232 0.85 -3.83 -8.19
CA ASP A 232 1.30 -3.24 -6.91
C ASP A 232 2.19 -4.19 -6.09
N THR A 233 1.97 -5.51 -6.17
CA THR A 233 2.93 -6.49 -5.60
C THR A 233 4.25 -6.50 -6.37
N ASP A 234 4.21 -6.17 -7.66
CA ASP A 234 5.37 -6.07 -8.56
C ASP A 234 6.02 -4.66 -8.55
N MET A 235 5.43 -3.69 -7.83
CA MET A 235 5.86 -2.29 -7.74
C MET A 235 6.46 -1.91 -6.36
N MET A 236 6.59 -2.87 -5.44
CA MET A 236 7.21 -2.67 -4.13
C MET A 236 8.57 -3.37 -4.03
N LYS A 237 9.50 -2.76 -3.29
CA LYS A 237 10.81 -3.30 -2.92
C LYS A 237 10.98 -3.22 -1.41
N ASP A 238 11.73 -4.14 -0.82
CA ASP A 238 12.07 -4.05 0.59
C ASP A 238 13.30 -3.15 0.79
N CYS A 239 13.27 -2.33 1.84
CA CYS A 239 14.42 -1.54 2.20
C CYS A 239 15.54 -2.45 2.73
N PRO A 240 16.77 -2.45 2.18
CA PRO A 240 17.85 -3.31 2.64
C PRO A 240 18.33 -2.98 4.06
N ARG A 241 17.97 -1.80 4.59
CA ARG A 241 18.36 -1.34 5.93
C ARG A 241 17.33 -1.67 7.01
N CYS A 242 16.03 -1.64 6.69
CA CYS A 242 14.97 -1.79 7.70
C CYS A 242 13.85 -2.77 7.31
N ALA A 243 13.96 -3.45 6.17
CA ALA A 243 12.99 -4.42 5.63
C ALA A 243 11.55 -3.89 5.44
N GLU A 244 11.34 -2.58 5.58
CA GLU A 244 10.06 -1.94 5.31
C GLU A 244 9.72 -2.04 3.82
N ARG A 245 8.44 -2.32 3.50
CA ARG A 245 7.98 -2.30 2.10
C ARG A 245 7.92 -0.86 1.59
N VAL A 246 8.64 -0.60 0.51
CA VAL A 246 8.77 0.74 -0.08
C VAL A 246 8.46 0.68 -1.56
N MET A 247 7.86 1.73 -2.12
CA MET A 247 7.63 1.83 -3.56
C MET A 247 8.95 1.70 -4.35
N LEU A 248 8.96 0.97 -5.46
CA LEU A 248 10.14 0.76 -6.31
C LEU A 248 10.80 2.08 -6.74
N LYS A 249 9.98 3.10 -7.04
CA LYS A 249 10.40 4.46 -7.43
C LYS A 249 10.96 5.32 -6.28
N ALA A 250 10.87 4.88 -5.02
CA ALA A 250 11.39 5.65 -3.90
C ALA A 250 12.92 5.76 -3.99
N GLY A 251 13.43 7.00 -4.06
CA GLY A 251 14.86 7.30 -4.00
C GLY A 251 15.42 7.24 -2.58
N ILE A 252 14.56 7.38 -1.56
CA ILE A 252 14.93 7.30 -0.14
C ILE A 252 13.86 6.52 0.62
N CYS A 253 14.27 5.66 1.55
CA CYS A 253 13.35 4.99 2.47
C CYS A 253 12.85 5.96 3.53
N ARG A 254 11.52 6.18 3.60
CA ARG A 254 10.89 7.10 4.55
C ARG A 254 11.05 6.69 6.02
N HIS A 255 11.28 5.39 6.27
CA HIS A 255 11.41 4.87 7.62
C HIS A 255 12.82 5.05 8.19
N CYS A 256 13.87 4.78 7.40
CA CYS A 256 15.25 4.75 7.89
C CYS A 256 16.24 5.68 7.16
N GLY A 257 15.76 6.49 6.20
CA GLY A 257 16.58 7.45 5.45
C GLY A 257 17.60 6.82 4.49
N TYR A 258 17.49 5.51 4.19
CA TYR A 258 18.39 4.84 3.26
C TYR A 258 18.17 5.34 1.82
N GLU A 259 19.21 5.91 1.21
CA GLU A 259 19.24 6.30 -0.19
C GLU A 259 19.42 5.08 -1.10
N PHE A 260 18.45 4.85 -1.97
CA PHE A 260 18.53 3.82 -2.99
C PHE A 260 19.43 4.33 -4.12
N LYS A 261 20.64 3.76 -4.25
CA LYS A 261 21.51 4.01 -5.40
C LYS A 261 20.75 3.66 -6.68
N THR A 262 20.50 4.65 -7.53
CA THR A 262 19.69 4.52 -8.74
C THR A 262 20.29 3.51 -9.70
N VAL A 263 19.72 2.31 -9.73
CA VAL A 263 19.71 1.43 -10.90
C VAL A 263 18.28 0.93 -11.01
N SER A 264 17.47 1.57 -11.84
CA SER A 264 16.07 1.20 -12.02
C SER A 264 15.98 -0.10 -12.83
N LYS A 265 15.76 -1.21 -12.15
CA LYS A 265 15.31 -2.46 -12.76
C LYS A 265 13.85 -2.68 -12.33
N THR A 266 12.89 -2.44 -13.21
CA THR A 266 11.46 -2.77 -13.02
C THR A 266 10.90 -3.51 -14.23
N PRO A 267 9.78 -4.27 -14.11
CA PRO A 267 9.10 -4.93 -15.24
C PRO A 267 8.62 -3.97 -16.34
N MET A 268 8.48 -2.68 -16.03
CA MET A 268 8.23 -1.61 -17.01
C MET A 268 9.43 -1.38 -17.95
N HIS A 269 10.66 -1.69 -17.51
CA HIS A 269 11.84 -1.68 -18.37
C HIS A 269 11.81 -2.85 -19.36
N ASN A 270 11.17 -3.98 -19.04
CA ASN A 270 11.06 -5.08 -19.99
C ASN A 270 10.14 -4.69 -21.16
N THR A 271 8.98 -4.09 -20.90
CA THR A 271 8.07 -3.61 -21.95
C THR A 271 8.66 -2.44 -22.74
N ILE A 272 9.37 -1.51 -22.08
CA ILE A 272 10.05 -0.42 -22.77
C ILE A 272 11.25 -0.93 -23.56
N ALA A 273 12.09 -1.82 -23.03
CA ALA A 273 13.22 -2.42 -23.77
C ALA A 273 12.72 -3.23 -24.97
N LEU A 274 11.59 -3.94 -24.84
CA LEU A 274 10.91 -4.60 -25.95
C LEU A 274 10.46 -3.59 -27.02
N ASP A 275 9.77 -2.51 -26.63
CA ASP A 275 9.33 -1.44 -27.54
C ASP A 275 10.51 -0.76 -28.24
N ARG A 276 11.60 -0.48 -27.50
CA ARG A 276 12.84 0.12 -28.05
C ARG A 276 13.49 -0.81 -29.07
N VAL A 277 13.54 -2.12 -28.82
CA VAL A 277 14.03 -3.09 -29.80
C VAL A 277 13.14 -3.15 -31.03
N GLU A 278 11.82 -3.16 -30.89
CA GLU A 278 10.91 -3.17 -32.06
C GLU A 278 10.98 -1.89 -32.89
N LYS A 279 11.12 -0.72 -32.25
CA LYS A 279 11.36 0.56 -32.93
C LYS A 279 12.74 0.57 -33.62
N GLY A 280 13.79 0.12 -32.94
CA GLY A 280 15.15 0.02 -33.51
C GLY A 280 15.18 -0.89 -34.74
N LYS A 281 14.47 -2.01 -34.72
CA LYS A 281 14.32 -2.90 -35.89
C LYS A 281 13.64 -2.21 -37.08
N LYS A 282 12.65 -1.36 -36.83
CA LYS A 282 12.00 -0.57 -37.90
C LYS A 282 12.98 0.44 -38.50
N LEU A 283 13.70 1.19 -37.67
CA LEU A 283 14.70 2.15 -38.14
C LEU A 283 15.84 1.50 -38.91
N TYR A 284 16.33 0.35 -38.45
CA TYR A 284 17.31 -0.46 -39.16
C TYR A 284 16.82 -0.86 -40.57
N ARG A 285 15.56 -1.30 -40.70
CA ARG A 285 14.97 -1.65 -42.00
C ARG A 285 14.81 -0.43 -42.92
N SER A 286 14.63 0.75 -42.34
CA SER A 286 14.56 2.02 -43.07
C SER A 286 15.94 2.62 -43.41
N GLY A 287 17.04 1.99 -42.99
CA GLY A 287 18.41 2.48 -43.23
C GLY A 287 18.91 3.52 -42.22
N ASN A 288 18.12 3.87 -41.21
CA ASN A 288 18.50 4.83 -40.16
C ASN A 288 19.35 4.14 -39.09
N TYR A 289 20.60 3.82 -39.42
CA TYR A 289 21.47 3.01 -38.57
C TYR A 289 21.87 3.69 -37.26
N GLN A 290 22.14 5.00 -37.27
CA GLN A 290 22.56 5.73 -36.06
C GLN A 290 21.44 5.78 -35.01
N GLU A 291 20.21 6.09 -35.43
CA GLU A 291 19.04 6.12 -34.54
C GLU A 291 18.70 4.71 -34.02
N ALA A 292 18.92 3.66 -34.84
CA ALA A 292 18.75 2.28 -34.41
C ALA A 292 19.77 1.90 -33.30
N LEU A 293 21.03 2.35 -33.40
CA LEU A 293 22.04 2.13 -32.36
C LEU A 293 21.64 2.75 -31.02
N GLU A 294 21.11 3.97 -31.03
CA GLU A 294 20.65 4.65 -29.82
C GLU A 294 19.52 3.88 -29.15
N LEU A 295 18.54 3.39 -29.93
CA LEU A 295 17.43 2.62 -29.40
C LEU A 295 17.87 1.26 -28.83
N PHE A 296 18.81 0.56 -29.48
CA PHE A 296 19.32 -0.70 -28.96
C PHE A 296 20.20 -0.50 -27.72
N SER A 297 21.01 0.56 -27.68
CA SER A 297 21.81 0.91 -26.50
C SER A 297 20.92 1.27 -25.32
N SER A 298 19.87 2.06 -25.56
CA SER A 298 18.85 2.33 -24.57
C SER A 298 18.16 1.05 -24.10
N ALA A 299 17.82 0.11 -25.00
CA ALA A 299 17.24 -1.18 -24.61
C ALA A 299 18.18 -2.02 -23.71
N ILE A 300 19.50 -1.93 -23.93
CA ILE A 300 20.53 -2.59 -23.12
C ILE A 300 20.67 -1.93 -21.75
N GLU A 301 20.66 -0.60 -21.67
CA GLU A 301 20.66 0.12 -20.39
C GLU A 301 19.46 -0.27 -19.53
N LEU A 302 18.29 -0.40 -20.15
CA LEU A 302 17.06 -0.79 -19.47
C LEU A 302 17.05 -2.28 -19.10
N LYS A 303 17.64 -3.16 -19.92
CA LYS A 303 17.74 -4.60 -19.69
C LYS A 303 19.14 -5.12 -20.06
N PRO A 304 20.11 -5.09 -19.13
CA PRO A 304 21.50 -5.46 -19.39
C PRO A 304 21.72 -6.92 -19.80
N ASN A 305 20.75 -7.80 -19.54
CA ASN A 305 20.79 -9.23 -19.89
C ASN A 305 19.93 -9.54 -21.12
N TYR A 306 19.66 -8.54 -22.00
CA TYR A 306 18.78 -8.73 -23.15
C TYR A 306 19.55 -9.13 -24.40
N ALA A 307 19.76 -10.44 -24.56
CA ALA A 307 20.54 -11.01 -25.66
C ALA A 307 20.11 -10.51 -27.06
N ILE A 308 18.80 -10.30 -27.26
CA ILE A 308 18.24 -9.80 -28.52
C ILE A 308 18.69 -8.37 -28.83
N ALA A 309 18.82 -7.51 -27.83
CA ALA A 309 19.26 -6.13 -28.03
C ALA A 309 20.73 -6.04 -28.44
N TYR A 310 21.61 -6.80 -27.76
CA TYR A 310 23.02 -6.93 -28.16
C TYR A 310 23.18 -7.48 -29.57
N TYR A 311 22.47 -8.58 -29.91
CA TYR A 311 22.53 -9.14 -31.26
C TYR A 311 22.11 -8.12 -32.31
N ASN A 312 20.98 -7.43 -32.12
CA ASN A 312 20.52 -6.44 -33.10
C ASN A 312 21.50 -5.25 -33.23
N ARG A 313 22.08 -4.78 -32.12
CA ARG A 313 23.10 -3.72 -32.15
C ARG A 313 24.35 -4.16 -32.92
N ALA A 314 24.80 -5.40 -32.73
CA ALA A 314 25.94 -5.95 -33.44
C ALA A 314 25.74 -5.98 -34.97
N ILE A 315 24.52 -6.31 -35.42
CA ILE A 315 24.16 -6.28 -36.85
C ILE A 315 24.22 -4.85 -37.40
N VAL A 316 23.81 -3.85 -36.62
CA VAL A 316 23.93 -2.45 -37.05
C VAL A 316 25.40 -2.02 -37.14
N HIS A 317 26.23 -2.33 -36.15
CA HIS A 317 27.67 -2.08 -36.21
C HIS A 317 28.33 -2.75 -37.43
N TYR A 318 27.91 -3.98 -37.76
CA TYR A 318 28.45 -4.70 -38.92
C TYR A 318 28.08 -4.00 -40.23
N LYS A 319 26.86 -3.45 -40.34
CA LYS A 319 26.44 -2.64 -41.49
C LYS A 319 27.18 -1.31 -41.60
N LEU A 320 27.61 -0.76 -40.47
CA LEU A 320 28.42 0.46 -40.41
C LEU A 320 29.93 0.19 -40.59
N GLY A 321 30.34 -1.07 -40.67
CA GLY A 321 31.75 -1.47 -40.84
C GLY A 321 32.57 -1.49 -39.54
N ASP A 322 31.92 -1.38 -38.38
CA ASP A 322 32.57 -1.41 -37.07
C ASP A 322 32.68 -2.85 -36.55
N ILE A 323 33.67 -3.57 -37.08
CA ILE A 323 33.88 -5.00 -36.79
C ILE A 323 34.22 -5.23 -35.31
N GLU A 324 34.93 -4.31 -34.67
CA GLU A 324 35.33 -4.43 -33.27
C GLU A 324 34.10 -4.43 -32.33
N GLN A 325 33.18 -3.49 -32.50
CA GLN A 325 31.95 -3.47 -31.71
C GLN A 325 31.01 -4.62 -32.08
N THR A 326 30.98 -5.03 -33.36
CA THR A 326 30.22 -6.22 -33.78
C THR A 326 30.64 -7.47 -33.02
N GLU A 327 31.94 -7.79 -32.98
CA GLU A 327 32.42 -8.98 -32.26
C GLU A 327 32.07 -8.92 -30.78
N LYS A 328 32.25 -7.75 -30.16
CA LYS A 328 32.00 -7.55 -28.72
C LYS A 328 30.53 -7.82 -28.37
N ASP A 329 29.61 -7.22 -29.12
CA ASP A 329 28.18 -7.41 -28.88
C ASP A 329 27.70 -8.82 -29.26
N LEU A 330 28.27 -9.45 -30.28
CA LEU A 330 27.96 -10.84 -30.61
C LEU A 330 28.42 -11.81 -29.51
N LYS A 331 29.61 -11.61 -28.94
CA LYS A 331 30.12 -12.40 -27.81
C LYS A 331 29.19 -12.29 -26.60
N GLU A 332 28.76 -11.08 -26.26
CA GLU A 332 27.83 -10.84 -25.17
C GLU A 332 26.45 -11.47 -25.43
N ALA A 333 25.92 -11.33 -26.65
CA ALA A 333 24.66 -11.96 -27.05
C ALA A 333 24.72 -13.50 -27.00
N SER A 334 25.84 -14.08 -27.43
CA SER A 334 26.09 -15.52 -27.38
C SER A 334 26.18 -16.01 -25.94
N TYR A 335 26.92 -15.31 -25.07
CA TYR A 335 27.02 -15.61 -23.64
C TYR A 335 25.64 -15.60 -22.95
N LEU A 336 24.76 -14.69 -23.36
CA LEU A 336 23.38 -14.61 -22.88
C LEU A 336 22.41 -15.62 -23.56
N GLY A 337 22.92 -16.52 -24.40
CA GLY A 337 22.16 -17.64 -24.98
C GLY A 337 21.53 -17.40 -26.35
N HIS A 338 21.94 -16.35 -27.09
CA HIS A 338 21.42 -16.08 -28.43
C HIS A 338 22.11 -16.95 -29.50
N LYS A 339 21.48 -18.06 -29.89
CA LYS A 339 22.03 -19.04 -30.86
C LYS A 339 22.54 -18.43 -32.18
N LYS A 340 21.78 -17.49 -32.76
CA LYS A 340 22.20 -16.84 -34.02
C LYS A 340 23.43 -15.95 -33.87
N ALA A 341 23.74 -15.48 -32.65
CA ALA A 341 24.94 -14.69 -32.43
C ALA A 341 26.18 -15.58 -32.51
N GLN A 342 26.10 -16.79 -31.92
CA GLN A 342 27.15 -17.80 -32.02
C GLN A 342 27.39 -18.22 -33.48
N GLU A 343 26.33 -18.56 -34.21
CA GLU A 343 26.43 -18.90 -35.65
C GLU A 343 27.02 -17.77 -36.50
N PHE A 344 26.90 -16.52 -36.06
CA PHE A 344 27.47 -15.37 -36.76
C PHE A 344 28.96 -15.23 -36.42
N LEU A 345 29.36 -15.38 -35.15
CA LEU A 345 30.77 -15.39 -34.74
C LEU A 345 31.59 -16.46 -35.44
N ASP A 346 30.99 -17.62 -35.74
CA ASP A 346 31.67 -18.70 -36.47
C ASP A 346 31.89 -18.37 -37.96
N LYS A 347 31.32 -17.28 -38.48
CA LYS A 347 31.33 -16.89 -39.91
C LYS A 347 32.12 -15.61 -40.21
N ILE A 348 32.36 -14.77 -39.21
CA ILE A 348 33.27 -13.62 -39.32
C ILE A 348 34.67 -14.14 -39.00
#